data_AF-A0A937WZG7-F1
#
_entry.id   AF-A0A937WZG7-F1
#
_cell.length_a   1.000
_cell.length_b   1.000
_cell.length_c   1.000
_cell.angle_alpha   90.00
_cell.angle_beta   90.00
_cell.angle_gamma   90.00
#
_symmetry.space_group_name_H-M   'P 1'
#
loop_
_entity.id
_entity.type
_entity.pdbx_description
1 polymer ?
#
loop_
_entity_poly.entity_id
_entity_poly.type
_entity_poly.pdbx_seq_one_letter_code
_entity_poly.pdbx_strand_id
1 'polypeptide(L)' 'QLVGGVRSGMGYCGCRNIGELRTQTRFVKMTPAGLRESHAHDIAITKEAPNYRLE' A
#
# COMPACT_ATOMS: atom_id res chain seq x y z
N GLN A 1 -0.06 1.18 13.56
CA GLN A 1 -0.24 1.48 12.13
C GLN A 1 0.14 0.29 11.24
N LEU A 2 1.32 -0.32 11.43
CA LEU A 2 1.81 -1.41 10.55
C LEU A 2 0.85 -2.60 10.38
N VAL A 3 0.35 -3.18 11.48
CA VAL A 3 -0.59 -4.32 11.42
C VAL A 3 -1.90 -3.96 10.70
N GLY A 4 -2.37 -2.72 10.84
CA GLY A 4 -3.57 -2.23 10.16
C GLY A 4 -3.40 -2.17 8.64
N GLY A 5 -2.25 -1.68 8.17
CA GLY A 5 -1.91 -1.66 6.75
C GLY A 5 -1.86 -3.07 6.14
N VAL A 6 -1.22 -4.03 6.83
CA VAL A 6 -1.17 -5.43 6.39
C VAL A 6 -2.57 -6.03 6.29
N ARG A 7 -3.42 -5.84 7.31
CA ARG A 7 -4.80 -6.35 7.28
C ARG A 7 -5.64 -5.71 6.17
N SER A 8 -5.46 -4.42 5.91
CA SER A 8 -6.13 -3.75 4.78
C SER A 8 -5.70 -4.36 3.45
N GLY A 9 -4.40 -4.59 3.24
CA GLY A 9 -3.87 -5.24 2.05
C GLY A 9 -4.39 -6.67 1.87
N MET A 10 -4.41 -7.46 2.95
CA MET A 10 -5.01 -8.79 2.95
C MET A 10 -6.49 -8.76 2.55
N GLY A 11 -7.24 -7.75 2.98
CA GLY A 11 -8.63 -7.53 2.57
C GLY A 11 -8.77 -7.28 1.06
N TYR A 12 -7.95 -6.39 0.50
CA TYR A 12 -7.95 -6.13 -0.95
C TYR A 12 -7.58 -7.37 -1.79
N CYS A 13 -6.67 -8.20 -1.28
CA CYS A 13 -6.25 -9.43 -1.95
C CYS A 13 -7.16 -10.64 -1.66
N GLY A 14 -8.16 -10.50 -0.79
CA GLY A 14 -9.05 -11.60 -0.40
C GLY A 14 -8.37 -12.70 0.43
N CYS A 15 -7.27 -12.39 1.13
CA CYS A 15 -6.49 -13.36 1.91
C CYS A 15 -6.92 -13.36 3.39
N ARG A 16 -7.20 -14.55 3.93
CA ARG A 16 -7.61 -14.72 5.34
C ARG A 16 -6.43 -14.79 6.30
N ASN A 17 -5.25 -15.16 5.81
CA ASN A 17 -4.03 -15.30 6.61
C ASN A 17 -2.77 -14.93 5.81
N ILE A 18 -1.63 -14.86 6.51
CA ILE A 18 -0.34 -14.49 5.92
C ILE A 18 0.18 -15.55 4.93
N GLY A 19 -0.16 -16.83 5.12
CA GLY A 19 0.20 -17.89 4.19
C GLY A 19 -0.41 -17.66 2.82
N GLU A 20 -1.71 -17.38 2.78
CA GLU A 20 -2.46 -17.05 1.56
C GLU A 20 -1.92 -15.78 0.89
N LEU A 21 -1.65 -14.73 1.68
CA LEU A 21 -1.06 -13.49 1.14
C LEU A 21 0.26 -13.76 0.40
N ARG A 22 1.09 -14.67 0.91
CA ARG A 22 2.40 -14.99 0.33
C ARG A 22 2.34 -15.89 -0.91
N THR A 23 1.31 -16.70 -1.07
CA THR A 23 1.27 -17.75 -2.11
C THR A 23 0.17 -17.57 -3.15
N GLN A 24 -0.90 -16.83 -2.83
CA GLN A 24 -2.10 -16.72 -3.67
C GLN A 24 -2.29 -15.34 -4.32
N THR A 25 -1.41 -14.38 -4.01
CA THR A 25 -1.47 -13.04 -4.59
C THR A 25 -0.54 -12.90 -5.79
N ARG A 26 -0.71 -11.80 -6.52
CA ARG A 26 0.07 -11.51 -7.73
C ARG A 26 0.62 -10.10 -7.65
N PHE A 27 1.88 -9.96 -8.03
CA PHE A 27 2.49 -8.66 -8.26
C PHE A 27 2.40 -8.30 -9.74
N VAL A 28 2.32 -7.00 -10.00
CA VAL A 28 2.48 -6.43 -11.33
C VAL A 28 3.70 -5.53 -11.33
N LYS A 29 4.41 -5.46 -12.46
CA LYS A 29 5.55 -4.57 -12.60
C LYS A 29 5.06 -3.14 -12.78
N MET A 30 5.61 -2.22 -11.99
CA MET A 30 5.27 -0.80 -12.04
C MET A 30 6.35 -0.01 -12.81
N THR A 31 5.94 1.05 -13.50
CA THR A 31 6.85 2.02 -14.13
C THR A 31 7.24 3.12 -13.13
N PRO A 32 8.30 3.91 -13.39
CA PRO A 32 8.62 5.07 -12.55
C PRO A 32 7.48 6.10 -12.47
N ALA A 33 6.74 6.27 -13.57
CA ALA A 33 5.56 7.13 -13.60
C ALA A 33 4.44 6.58 -12.70
N GLY A 34 4.16 5.27 -12.77
CA GLY A 34 3.18 4.61 -11.90
C GLY A 34 3.56 4.67 -10.42
N LEU A 35 4.87 4.68 -10.11
CA LEU A 35 5.33 4.88 -8.74
C LEU A 35 4.97 6.28 -8.23
N ARG A 36 5.28 7.32 -9.02
CA ARG A 36 4.88 8.71 -8.68
C ARG A 36 3.36 8.85 -8.55
N GLU A 37 2.61 8.22 -9.43
CA GLU A 37 1.13 8.22 -9.40
C GLU A 37 0.58 7.56 -8.12
N SER A 38 1.20 6.48 -7.66
CA SER A 38 0.76 5.76 -6.46
C SER A 38 0.96 6.56 -5.17
N HIS A 39 1.92 7.48 -5.15
CA HIS A 39 2.12 8.43 -4.06
C HIS A 39 1.16 9.62 -4.18
N ALA A 40 0.87 10.29 -3.06
CA ALA A 40 0.19 11.57 -3.11
C ALA A 40 0.99 12.55 -4.00
N HIS A 41 0.36 13.07 -5.05
CA HIS A 41 0.97 13.96 -6.03
C HIS A 41 0.05 15.14 -6.33
N ASP A 42 0.66 16.25 -6.76
CA ASP A 42 -0.01 17.50 -7.17
C ASP A 42 -0.93 18.15 -6.11
N ILE A 43 -0.62 17.91 -4.82
CA ILE A 43 -1.30 18.51 -3.67
C ILE A 43 -0.30 18.97 -2.59
N ALA A 44 -0.69 19.98 -1.81
CA ALA A 44 0.03 20.35 -0.59
C ALA A 44 -0.53 19.58 0.61
N ILE A 45 0.32 18.82 1.30
CA ILE A 45 -0.06 18.10 2.53
C ILE A 45 -0.12 19.11 3.68
N THR A 46 -1.33 19.46 4.12
CA THR A 46 -1.56 20.45 5.19
C THR A 46 -1.56 19.83 6.59
N LYS A 47 -1.72 18.50 6.68
CA LYS A 47 -1.72 17.74 7.92
C LYS A 47 -1.05 16.39 7.68
N GLU A 48 -0.14 16.02 8.58
CA GLU A 48 0.53 14.74 8.52
C GLU A 48 -0.43 13.58 8.82
N ALA A 49 -0.33 12.53 8.01
CA ALA A 49 -1.02 11.27 8.27
C ALA A 49 -0.14 10.35 9.13
N PRO A 50 -0.71 9.65 10.13
CA PRO A 50 0.07 8.84 11.08
C PRO A 50 0.74 7.61 10.44
N ASN A 51 0.41 7.27 9.20
CA ASN A 51 0.89 6.11 8.45
C ASN A 51 1.56 6.46 7.11
N TYR A 52 1.79 7.74 6.83
CA TYR A 52 2.40 8.19 5.58
C TYR A 52 3.47 9.25 5.87
N ARG A 53 4.72 8.81 6.02
CA ARG A 53 5.90 9.67 6.21
C ARG A 53 6.71 9.70 4.92
N LEU A 54 7.06 10.90 4.48
CA LEU A 54 7.95 11.16 3.35
C LEU A 54 9.38 11.32 3.92
N GLU A 55 10.01 10.22 4.34
CA GLU A 55 11.46 10.19 4.57
C GLU A 55 12.18 9.76 3.28
#